data_AF-A0A370LNN8-F1
#
_entry.id   AF-A0A370LNN8-F1
#
_cell.length_a   1.000
_cell.length_b   1.000
_cell.length_c   1.000
_cell.angle_alpha   90.00
_cell.angle_beta   90.00
_cell.angle_gamma   90.00
#
_symmetry.space_group_name_H-M   'P 1'
#
loop_
_entity.id
_entity.type
_entity.pdbx_description
1 polymer ?
#
loop_
_entity_poly.entity_id
_entity_poly.type
_entity_poly.pdbx_seq_one_letter_code
_entity_poly.pdbx_strand_id
1 'polypeptide(L)'
;MNSLEYVFGEVCKILLPIPEEVYFGNQKSSIAICTLSSISLLKEIAESNLLDNVAIVGRLFSENKGIDALVRFVNSNPNIKTLILCGKEVWGHKAGESLLALYENGIDSDGRIIGSHSPDPISQLSNSEVQKFQNQITIINKTGETDPLIIKQTVDLV
;
A
#
# COMPACT_ATOMS: atom_id res chain seq x y z
N MET A 1 -13.43 -9.70 14.91
CA MET A 1 -14.40 -9.38 13.84
C MET A 1 -15.69 -10.14 14.13
N ASN A 2 -16.83 -9.47 14.21
CA ASN A 2 -18.10 -10.19 14.44
C ASN A 2 -18.52 -10.90 13.14
N SER A 3 -19.17 -12.06 13.26
CA SER A 3 -19.57 -12.88 12.10
C SER A 3 -20.41 -12.11 11.07
N LEU A 4 -21.17 -11.11 11.52
CA LEU A 4 -21.95 -10.23 10.66
C LEU A 4 -21.07 -9.35 9.76
N GLU A 5 -20.02 -8.75 10.30
CA GLU A 5 -19.10 -7.87 9.54
C GLU A 5 -18.37 -8.64 8.44
N TYR A 6 -17.96 -9.88 8.74
CA TYR A 6 -17.36 -10.78 7.75
C TYR A 6 -18.32 -11.08 6.59
N VAL A 7 -19.57 -11.45 6.91
CA VAL A 7 -20.59 -11.75 5.90
C VAL A 7 -20.90 -10.52 5.04
N PHE A 8 -21.03 -9.33 5.64
CA PHE A 8 -21.20 -8.09 4.88
C PHE A 8 -20.00 -7.80 3.98
N GLY A 9 -18.77 -8.02 4.46
CA GLY A 9 -17.56 -7.88 3.65
C GLY A 9 -17.56 -8.80 2.43
N GLU A 10 -17.89 -10.08 2.59
CA GLU A 10 -17.94 -11.04 1.48
C GLU A 10 -19.06 -10.71 0.48
N VAL A 11 -20.23 -10.31 0.97
CA VAL A 11 -21.36 -9.89 0.12
C VAL A 11 -21.01 -8.61 -0.66
N CYS A 12 -20.39 -7.62 0.00
CA CYS A 12 -19.94 -6.40 -0.66
C CYS A 12 -18.90 -6.67 -1.75
N LYS A 13 -17.94 -7.59 -1.55
CA LYS A 13 -16.95 -7.97 -2.59
C LYS A 13 -17.61 -8.50 -3.86
N ILE A 14 -18.70 -9.26 -3.71
CA ILE A 14 -19.44 -9.84 -4.85
C ILE A 14 -20.29 -8.78 -5.55
N LEU A 15 -20.98 -7.94 -4.77
CA LEU A 15 -21.92 -6.95 -5.32
C LEU A 15 -21.24 -5.69 -5.85
N LEU A 16 -20.11 -5.29 -5.26
CA LEU A 16 -19.36 -4.07 -5.55
C LEU A 16 -17.86 -4.40 -5.56
N PRO A 17 -17.34 -5.06 -6.61
CA PRO A 17 -15.92 -5.31 -6.70
C PRO A 17 -15.21 -3.96 -6.69
N ILE A 18 -14.38 -3.70 -5.69
CA ILE A 18 -13.56 -2.50 -5.61
C ILE A 18 -12.45 -2.69 -6.65
N PRO A 19 -12.44 -1.97 -7.78
CA PRO A 19 -11.35 -2.11 -8.73
C PRO A 19 -10.07 -1.64 -8.04
N GLU A 20 -9.03 -2.47 -8.09
CA GLU A 20 -7.68 -2.05 -7.76
C GLU A 20 -7.26 -1.02 -8.82
N GLU A 21 -7.40 0.25 -8.47
CA GLU A 21 -7.00 1.35 -9.33
C GLU A 21 -5.51 1.62 -9.07
N VAL A 22 -4.71 1.31 -10.08
CA VAL A 22 -3.29 1.66 -10.17
C VAL A 22 -3.04 2.41 -11.46
N TYR A 23 -2.16 3.41 -11.41
CA TYR A 23 -1.74 4.18 -12.57
C TYR A 23 -0.23 4.15 -12.66
N PHE A 24 0.28 3.79 -13.84
CA PHE A 24 1.71 3.72 -14.12
C PHE A 24 2.19 5.05 -14.68
N GLY A 25 3.34 5.51 -14.19
CA GLY A 25 4.01 6.70 -14.67
C GLY A 25 5.32 6.36 -15.36
N ASN A 26 6.38 7.05 -14.98
CA ASN A 26 7.73 6.82 -15.50
C ASN A 26 8.37 5.59 -14.86
N GLN A 27 8.44 4.48 -15.61
CA GLN A 27 9.03 3.20 -15.16
C GLN A 27 10.51 3.29 -14.73
N LYS A 28 11.22 4.38 -15.04
CA LYS A 28 12.60 4.62 -14.57
C LYS A 28 12.66 5.32 -13.22
N SER A 29 11.54 5.86 -12.73
CA SER A 29 11.47 6.48 -11.41
C SER A 29 11.71 5.45 -10.30
N SER A 30 12.34 5.89 -9.22
CA SER A 30 12.56 5.11 -8.02
C SER A 30 11.44 5.24 -6.99
N ILE A 31 10.40 6.02 -7.29
CA ILE A 31 9.37 6.41 -6.33
C ILE A 31 8.05 5.72 -6.68
N ALA A 32 7.42 5.09 -5.68
CA ALA A 32 6.05 4.63 -5.74
C ALA A 32 5.19 5.39 -4.71
N ILE A 33 3.91 5.57 -5.01
CA ILE A 33 2.95 6.20 -4.09
C ILE A 33 1.82 5.20 -3.78
N CYS A 34 1.53 5.02 -2.49
CA CYS A 34 0.36 4.29 -2.01
C CYS A 34 -0.60 5.29 -1.34
N THR A 35 -1.82 5.40 -1.86
CA THR A 35 -2.85 6.36 -1.42
C THR A 35 -3.88 5.76 -0.46
N LEU A 36 -3.64 4.55 0.04
CA LEU A 36 -4.53 3.81 0.94
C LEU A 36 -5.97 3.79 0.42
N SER A 37 -6.94 4.32 1.19
CA SER A 37 -8.35 4.37 0.80
C SER A 37 -8.74 5.61 -0.03
N SER A 38 -7.83 6.57 -0.21
CA SER A 38 -8.12 7.88 -0.82
C SER A 38 -8.20 7.85 -2.36
N ILE A 39 -9.35 7.46 -2.90
CA ILE A 39 -9.58 7.43 -4.37
C ILE A 39 -9.51 8.80 -5.05
N SER A 40 -9.95 9.88 -4.39
CA SER A 40 -9.86 11.22 -4.96
C SER A 40 -8.41 11.66 -5.14
N LEU A 41 -7.56 11.42 -4.13
CA LEU A 41 -6.13 11.68 -4.18
C LEU A 41 -5.45 10.86 -5.28
N LEU A 42 -5.79 9.57 -5.40
CA LEU A 42 -5.26 8.71 -6.47
C LEU A 42 -5.53 9.32 -7.85
N LYS A 43 -6.78 9.70 -8.12
CA LYS A 43 -7.20 10.25 -9.42
C LYS A 43 -6.55 11.59 -9.70
N GLU A 44 -6.48 12.46 -8.70
CA GLU A 44 -5.85 13.77 -8.84
C GLU A 44 -4.34 13.65 -9.14
N ILE A 45 -3.63 12.72 -8.48
CA ILE A 45 -2.22 12.44 -8.80
C ILE A 45 -2.11 11.89 -10.23
N ALA A 46 -2.96 10.94 -10.60
CA ALA A 46 -2.92 10.29 -11.92
C ALA A 46 -3.23 11.24 -13.09
N GLU A 47 -4.05 12.26 -12.87
CA GLU A 47 -4.40 13.29 -13.86
C GLU A 47 -3.39 14.46 -13.88
N SER A 48 -2.47 14.51 -12.92
CA SER A 48 -1.46 15.56 -12.79
C SER A 48 -0.12 15.17 -13.42
N ASN A 49 0.76 16.16 -13.62
CA ASN A 49 2.14 15.94 -14.04
C ASN A 49 3.00 15.23 -12.97
N LEU A 50 2.49 15.01 -11.76
CA LEU A 50 3.19 14.23 -10.74
C LEU A 50 3.37 12.77 -11.17
N LEU A 51 2.44 12.23 -11.96
CA LEU A 51 2.51 10.85 -12.45
C LEU A 51 3.82 10.59 -13.22
N ASP A 52 4.32 11.57 -13.97
CA ASP A 52 5.57 11.45 -14.74
C ASP A 52 6.84 11.36 -13.87
N ASN A 53 6.74 11.70 -12.58
CA ASN A 53 7.85 11.66 -11.62
C ASN A 53 7.86 10.37 -10.79
N VAL A 54 6.83 9.54 -10.88
CA VAL A 54 6.70 8.30 -10.09
C VAL A 54 6.55 7.09 -11.00
N ALA A 55 6.96 5.92 -10.52
CA ALA A 55 6.84 4.67 -11.26
C ALA A 55 5.38 4.20 -11.28
N ILE A 56 4.70 4.33 -10.15
CA ILE A 56 3.33 3.88 -9.94
C ILE A 56 2.68 4.67 -8.81
N VAL A 57 1.38 4.93 -8.95
CA VAL A 57 0.49 5.35 -7.86
C VAL A 57 -0.64 4.34 -7.75
N GLY A 58 -0.96 3.89 -6.54
CA GLY A 58 -2.00 2.89 -6.31
C GLY A 58 -2.70 3.05 -4.97
N ARG A 59 -3.86 2.41 -4.83
CA ARG A 59 -4.54 2.24 -3.54
C ARG A 59 -4.11 0.96 -2.83
N LEU A 60 -4.34 0.90 -1.52
CA LEU A 60 -4.16 -0.30 -0.72
C LEU A 60 -5.34 -0.41 0.26
N PHE A 61 -6.15 -1.47 0.10
CA PHE A 61 -7.36 -1.70 0.91
C PHE A 61 -7.23 -2.84 1.90
N SER A 62 -6.64 -3.96 1.49
CA SER A 62 -6.54 -5.15 2.34
C SER A 62 -5.19 -5.20 3.03
N GLU A 63 -5.23 -5.60 4.29
CA GLU A 63 -4.13 -5.86 5.21
C GLU A 63 -3.31 -7.12 4.88
N ASN A 64 -3.70 -7.86 3.85
CA ASN A 64 -3.09 -9.13 3.45
C ASN A 64 -2.80 -9.15 1.94
N LYS A 65 -3.74 -9.58 1.09
CA LYS A 65 -3.54 -9.76 -0.36
C LYS A 65 -3.03 -8.50 -1.07
N GLY A 66 -3.52 -7.34 -0.66
CA GLY A 66 -3.06 -6.05 -1.20
C GLY A 66 -1.61 -5.75 -0.82
N ILE A 67 -1.23 -6.05 0.43
CA ILE A 67 0.16 -5.93 0.89
C ILE A 67 1.05 -6.93 0.14
N ASP A 68 0.61 -8.18 -0.01
CA ASP A 68 1.34 -9.21 -0.75
C ASP A 68 1.59 -8.78 -2.21
N ALA A 69 0.57 -8.24 -2.87
CA ALA A 69 0.68 -7.72 -4.23
C ALA A 69 1.65 -6.54 -4.32
N LEU A 70 1.56 -5.59 -3.38
CA LEU A 70 2.47 -4.44 -3.29
C LEU A 70 3.92 -4.90 -3.11
N VAL A 71 4.19 -5.78 -2.15
CA VAL A 71 5.54 -6.28 -1.85
C VAL A 71 6.12 -7.02 -3.06
N ARG A 72 5.35 -7.91 -3.68
CA ARG A 72 5.81 -8.64 -4.88
C ARG A 72 6.05 -7.71 -6.06
N PHE A 73 5.22 -6.69 -6.23
CA PHE A 73 5.41 -5.69 -7.27
C PHE A 73 6.72 -4.92 -7.04
N VAL A 74 6.97 -4.42 -5.84
CA VAL A 74 8.22 -3.73 -5.49
C VAL A 74 9.43 -4.65 -5.70
N ASN A 75 9.39 -5.88 -5.19
CA ASN A 75 10.46 -6.85 -5.35
C ASN A 75 10.76 -7.21 -6.82
N SER A 76 9.76 -7.12 -7.71
CA SER A 76 9.93 -7.36 -9.14
C SER A 76 10.43 -6.13 -9.91
N ASN A 77 10.38 -4.95 -9.29
CA ASN A 77 10.79 -3.68 -9.87
C ASN A 77 11.94 -3.07 -9.05
N PRO A 78 13.19 -3.54 -9.23
CA PRO A 78 14.32 -3.19 -8.38
C PRO A 78 14.70 -1.70 -8.43
N ASN A 79 14.20 -0.95 -9.42
CA ASN A 79 14.37 0.50 -9.52
C ASN A 79 13.62 1.24 -8.41
N ILE A 80 12.50 0.70 -7.92
CA ILE A 80 11.72 1.33 -6.85
C ILE A 80 12.49 1.21 -5.53
N LYS A 81 12.85 2.37 -4.97
CA LYS A 81 13.62 2.55 -3.73
C LYS A 81 12.83 3.30 -2.65
N THR A 82 11.79 4.02 -3.03
CA THR A 82 10.99 4.83 -2.09
C THR A 82 9.51 4.51 -2.27
N LEU A 83 8.82 4.24 -1.17
CA LEU A 83 7.37 4.16 -1.13
C LEU A 83 6.83 5.28 -0.26
N ILE A 84 6.09 6.21 -0.86
CA ILE A 84 5.35 7.24 -0.12
C ILE A 84 4.00 6.65 0.25
N LEU A 85 3.76 6.45 1.54
CA LEU A 85 2.49 5.96 2.07
C LEU A 85 1.65 7.16 2.53
N CYS A 86 0.56 7.47 1.83
CA CYS A 86 -0.30 8.60 2.11
C CYS A 86 -1.78 8.25 1.95
N GLY A 87 -2.64 9.25 2.14
CA GLY A 87 -4.08 9.06 2.10
C GLY A 87 -4.65 8.57 3.43
N LYS A 88 -5.98 8.38 3.44
CA LYS A 88 -6.71 7.98 4.64
C LYS A 88 -6.52 6.49 4.90
N GLU A 89 -6.26 6.14 6.15
CA GLU A 89 -6.22 4.75 6.59
C GLU A 89 -7.54 4.03 6.27
N VAL A 90 -7.44 2.74 5.97
CA VAL A 90 -8.58 1.89 5.65
C VAL A 90 -9.28 1.51 6.95
N TRP A 91 -10.52 1.98 7.10
CA TRP A 91 -11.32 1.64 8.27
C TRP A 91 -11.56 0.13 8.36
N GLY A 92 -11.45 -0.42 9.56
CA GLY A 92 -11.55 -1.87 9.82
C GLY A 92 -10.24 -2.61 9.48
N HIS A 93 -9.82 -2.58 8.22
CA HIS A 93 -8.67 -3.34 7.72
C HIS A 93 -7.32 -2.83 8.22
N LYS A 94 -7.15 -1.51 8.41
CA LYS A 94 -5.87 -0.89 8.85
C LYS A 94 -4.69 -1.33 7.96
N ALA A 95 -4.86 -1.21 6.65
CA ALA A 95 -3.88 -1.72 5.70
C ALA A 95 -2.56 -0.94 5.74
N GLY A 96 -2.59 0.37 5.99
CA GLY A 96 -1.38 1.18 6.15
C GLY A 96 -0.57 0.79 7.38
N GLU A 97 -1.23 0.67 8.53
CA GLU A 97 -0.64 0.18 9.77
C GLU A 97 -0.04 -1.23 9.61
N SER A 98 -0.76 -2.13 8.93
CA SER A 98 -0.28 -3.49 8.68
C SER A 98 0.93 -3.50 7.75
N LEU A 99 0.99 -2.63 6.74
CA LEU A 99 2.15 -2.51 5.86
C LEU A 99 3.38 -1.99 6.62
N LEU A 100 3.20 -1.01 7.50
CA LEU A 100 4.27 -0.48 8.34
C LEU A 100 4.76 -1.54 9.34
N ALA A 101 3.85 -2.30 9.95
CA ALA A 101 4.19 -3.41 10.84
C ALA A 101 4.99 -4.51 10.10
N LEU A 102 4.61 -4.85 8.86
CA LEU A 102 5.38 -5.77 8.02
C LEU A 102 6.76 -5.22 7.70
N TYR A 103 6.85 -3.92 7.38
CA TYR A 103 8.12 -3.27 7.08
C TYR A 103 9.07 -3.26 8.29
N GLU A 104 8.56 -3.01 9.49
CA GLU A 104 9.37 -2.93 10.71
C GLU A 104 9.71 -4.30 11.31
N ASN A 105 8.73 -5.22 11.36
CA ASN A 105 8.82 -6.42 12.18
C ASN A 105 8.76 -7.73 11.37
N GLY A 106 8.36 -7.66 10.10
CA GLY A 106 8.19 -8.84 9.25
C GLY A 106 6.98 -9.70 9.63
N ILE A 107 7.11 -11.00 9.39
CA ILE A 107 6.06 -12.00 9.59
C ILE A 107 6.56 -13.14 10.51
N ASP A 108 5.65 -13.80 11.23
CA ASP A 108 5.97 -14.98 12.03
C ASP A 108 5.93 -16.28 11.19
N SER A 109 6.08 -17.43 11.87
CA SER A 109 6.07 -18.76 11.22
C SER A 109 4.75 -19.12 10.55
N ASP A 110 3.64 -18.50 10.97
CA ASP A 110 2.30 -18.72 10.44
C ASP A 110 1.93 -17.68 9.36
N GLY A 111 2.87 -16.79 9.00
CA GLY A 111 2.67 -15.72 8.03
C GLY A 111 1.93 -14.51 8.60
N ARG A 112 1.73 -14.44 9.91
CA ARG A 112 1.07 -13.30 10.55
C ARG A 112 2.03 -12.11 10.58
N ILE A 113 1.56 -10.94 10.15
CA ILE A 113 2.32 -9.69 10.24
C ILE A 113 2.50 -9.30 11.70
N ILE A 114 3.75 -9.25 12.14
CA ILE A 114 4.11 -9.00 13.55
C ILE A 114 3.83 -7.53 13.89
N GLY A 115 3.03 -7.31 14.94
CA GLY A 115 2.66 -5.96 15.39
C GLY A 115 1.43 -5.37 14.71
N SER A 116 0.83 -6.04 13.71
CA SER A 116 -0.40 -5.57 13.08
C SER A 116 -1.62 -5.72 13.99
N HIS A 117 -2.46 -4.69 14.02
CA HIS A 117 -3.72 -4.64 14.77
C HIS A 117 -4.96 -4.82 13.88
N SER A 118 -4.77 -5.26 12.65
CA SER A 118 -5.86 -5.57 11.73
C SER A 118 -6.57 -6.88 12.12
N PRO A 119 -7.80 -7.12 11.63
CA PRO A 119 -8.56 -8.33 11.95
C PRO A 119 -7.93 -9.61 11.39
N ASP A 120 -7.34 -9.57 10.19
CA ASP A 120 -6.78 -10.74 9.50
C ASP A 120 -5.42 -10.48 8.80
N PRO A 121 -4.34 -10.18 9.56
CA PRO A 121 -3.02 -9.87 9.03
C PRO A 121 -2.22 -11.11 8.62
N ILE A 122 -2.83 -12.05 7.91
CA ILE A 122 -2.13 -13.25 7.42
C ILE A 122 -1.65 -13.02 5.99
N SER A 123 -0.34 -12.88 5.83
CA SER A 123 0.33 -12.72 4.54
C SER A 123 0.75 -14.06 3.95
N GLN A 124 0.73 -14.17 2.62
CA GLN A 124 1.28 -15.33 1.89
C GLN A 124 2.71 -15.11 1.42
N LEU A 125 3.37 -14.04 1.86
CA LEU A 125 4.77 -13.77 1.56
C LEU A 125 5.68 -14.74 2.32
N SER A 126 6.79 -15.10 1.70
CA SER A 126 7.90 -15.75 2.39
C SER A 126 8.76 -14.74 3.16
N ASN A 127 9.46 -15.22 4.18
CA ASN A 127 10.42 -14.39 4.93
C ASN A 127 11.48 -13.74 4.02
N SER A 128 11.90 -14.41 2.93
CA SER A 128 12.85 -13.86 1.97
C SER A 128 12.24 -12.75 1.09
N GLU A 129 10.98 -12.87 0.70
CA GLU A 129 10.26 -11.78 0.01
C GLU A 129 10.14 -10.55 0.91
N VAL A 130 9.80 -10.74 2.18
CA VAL A 130 9.70 -9.66 3.17
C VAL A 130 11.05 -8.98 3.39
N GLN A 131 12.12 -9.76 3.64
CA GLN A 131 13.47 -9.19 3.81
C GLN A 131 13.97 -8.46 2.57
N LYS A 132 13.69 -8.99 1.38
CA LYS A 132 14.06 -8.31 0.13
C LYS A 132 13.37 -6.95 0.04
N PHE A 133 12.08 -6.88 0.37
CA PHE A 133 11.31 -5.64 0.36
C PHE A 133 11.85 -4.63 1.38
N GLN A 134 12.04 -5.06 2.62
CA GLN A 134 12.60 -4.24 3.70
C GLN A 134 13.95 -3.62 3.33
N ASN A 135 14.83 -4.42 2.70
CA ASN A 135 16.15 -3.96 2.29
C ASN A 135 16.14 -3.12 1.00
N GLN A 136 15.14 -3.30 0.13
CA GLN A 136 15.08 -2.62 -1.15
C GLN A 136 14.58 -1.18 -1.03
N ILE A 137 13.63 -0.92 -0.12
CA ILE A 137 12.93 0.37 -0.06
C ILE A 137 13.01 1.09 1.29
N THR A 138 12.82 2.40 1.23
CA THR A 138 12.45 3.24 2.37
C THR A 138 10.98 3.63 2.28
N ILE A 139 10.23 3.46 3.37
CA ILE A 139 8.84 3.96 3.45
C ILE A 139 8.83 5.37 4.06
N ILE A 140 8.25 6.33 3.35
CA ILE A 140 7.94 7.66 3.87
C ILE A 140 6.48 7.67 4.30
N ASN A 141 6.27 7.59 5.61
CA ASN A 141 4.92 7.57 6.17
C ASN A 141 4.32 8.98 6.26
N LYS A 142 3.30 9.21 5.45
CA LYS A 142 2.43 10.39 5.41
C LYS A 142 0.95 9.96 5.54
N THR A 143 0.68 8.87 6.25
CA THR A 143 -0.69 8.39 6.49
C THR A 143 -1.54 9.50 7.10
N GLY A 144 -2.74 9.70 6.55
CA GLY A 144 -3.64 10.80 6.87
C GLY A 144 -3.48 12.03 5.99
N GLU A 145 -2.34 12.22 5.32
CA GLU A 145 -2.14 13.32 4.38
C GLU A 145 -2.92 13.08 3.08
N THR A 146 -3.71 14.07 2.68
CA THR A 146 -4.55 14.01 1.47
C THR A 146 -4.37 15.21 0.55
N ASP A 147 -3.47 16.14 0.88
CA ASP A 147 -3.14 17.27 0.01
C ASP A 147 -2.11 16.85 -1.05
N PRO A 148 -2.48 16.84 -2.34
CA PRO A 148 -1.58 16.46 -3.43
C PRO A 148 -0.36 17.38 -3.56
N LEU A 149 -0.45 18.64 -3.12
CA LEU A 149 0.69 19.56 -3.13
C LEU A 149 1.75 19.12 -2.11
N ILE A 150 1.33 18.64 -0.93
CA ILE A 150 2.24 18.11 0.09
C ILE A 150 2.87 16.80 -0.39
N ILE A 151 2.10 15.94 -1.06
CA ILE A 151 2.63 14.71 -1.66
C ILE A 151 3.65 15.03 -2.76
N LYS A 152 3.34 16.00 -3.63
CA LYS A 152 4.28 16.48 -4.65
C LYS A 152 5.57 17.03 -4.04
N GLN A 153 5.49 17.86 -3.00
CA GLN A 153 6.67 18.36 -2.30
C GLN A 153 7.50 17.22 -1.71
N THR A 154 6.86 16.16 -1.22
CA THR A 154 7.55 14.97 -0.71
C THR A 154 8.29 14.24 -1.83
N VAL A 155 7.69 14.12 -3.02
CA VAL A 155 8.34 13.55 -4.22
C VAL A 155 9.52 14.40 -4.68
N ASP A 156 9.40 15.73 -4.66
CA ASP A 156 10.47 16.65 -5.09
C ASP A 156 11.69 16.65 -4.15
N LEU A 157 11.56 16.12 -2.93
CA LEU A 157 12.62 16.08 -1.91
C LEU A 157 13.45 14.78 -1.91
N VAL A 158 13.08 13.77 -2.69
CA VAL A 158 13.68 12.44 -2.71
C VAL A 158 14.21 12.05 -4.08
#